data_AF-A0A3N5S1P9-F1
#
_entry.id   AF-A0A3N5S1P9-F1
#
_cell.length_a   1.000
_cell.length_b   1.000
_cell.length_c   1.000
_cell.angle_alpha   90.00
_cell.angle_beta   90.00
_cell.angle_gamma   90.00
#
_symmetry.space_group_name_H-M   'P 1'
#
loop_
_entity.id
_entity.type
_entity.pdbx_description
1 polymer ?
#
loop_
_entity_poly.entity_id
_entity_poly.type
_entity_poly.pdbx_seq_one_letter_code
_entity_poly.pdbx_strand_id
1 'polypeptide(L)'
;MTLNVFFYLALAAWRLASLVANEDGPWQMFKRLRQRAEQWCNKYRFCRELGLHELVTCEWCNSVWIGAGLTLLYLWIGEAILYIALPLALSTVAIIIKQIVQLLQTTQQYLDNTNKSRE
;
A
#
# COMPACT_ATOMS: atom_id res chain seq x y z
N MET A 1 -11.31 -11.28 19.85
CA MET A 1 -11.23 -10.51 18.59
C MET A 1 -11.84 -11.33 17.47
N THR A 2 -12.76 -10.75 16.69
CA THR A 2 -13.37 -11.40 15.54
C THR A 2 -12.40 -11.41 14.35
N LEU A 3 -12.28 -12.54 13.66
CA LEU A 3 -11.40 -12.73 12.50
C LEU A 3 -11.57 -11.64 11.42
N ASN A 4 -12.80 -11.16 11.21
CA ASN A 4 -13.13 -10.08 10.27
C ASN A 4 -12.36 -8.78 10.52
N VAL A 5 -12.12 -8.43 11.79
CA VAL A 5 -11.40 -7.20 12.17
C VAL A 5 -9.96 -7.25 11.69
N PHE A 6 -9.30 -8.40 11.83
CA PHE A 6 -7.94 -8.60 11.33
C PHE A 6 -7.90 -8.47 9.80
N PHE A 7 -8.88 -9.01 9.08
CA PHE A 7 -8.96 -8.85 7.63
C PHE A 7 -9.11 -7.39 7.21
N TYR A 8 -10.00 -6.63 7.83
CA TYR A 8 -10.17 -5.21 7.51
C TYR A 8 -8.91 -4.39 7.83
N LEU A 9 -8.29 -4.63 8.98
CA LEU A 9 -7.05 -3.94 9.34
C LEU A 9 -5.89 -4.31 8.42
N ALA A 10 -5.77 -5.57 7.99
CA ALA A 10 -4.75 -5.99 7.04
C ALA A 10 -4.91 -5.33 5.67
N LEU A 11 -6.14 -5.31 5.14
CA LEU A 11 -6.46 -4.65 3.87
C LEU A 11 -6.24 -3.12 3.94
N ALA A 12 -6.58 -2.51 5.08
CA ALA A 12 -6.35 -1.09 5.31
C ALA A 12 -4.85 -0.78 5.46
N ALA A 13 -4.09 -1.64 6.16
CA ALA A 13 -2.64 -1.51 6.32
C ALA A 13 -1.95 -1.53 4.96
N TRP A 14 -2.31 -2.50 4.11
CA TRP A 14 -1.78 -2.57 2.75
C TRP A 14 -2.11 -1.31 1.95
N ARG A 15 -3.36 -0.79 2.05
CA ARG A 15 -3.73 0.44 1.35
C ARG A 15 -2.86 1.62 1.76
N LEU A 16 -2.66 1.79 3.06
CA LEU A 16 -1.82 2.86 3.61
C LEU A 16 -0.37 2.72 3.15
N ALA A 17 0.17 1.50 3.16
CA ALA A 17 1.53 1.24 2.69
C ALA A 17 1.67 1.59 1.20
N SER A 18 0.71 1.16 0.38
CA SER A 18 0.65 1.45 -1.05
C SER A 18 0.48 2.96 -1.33
N LEU A 19 -0.36 3.66 -0.56
CA LEU A 19 -0.53 5.11 -0.64
C LEU A 19 0.77 5.87 -0.40
N VAL A 20 1.49 5.49 0.66
CA VAL A 20 2.70 6.17 1.08
C VAL A 20 3.86 5.89 0.12
N ALA A 21 4.00 4.64 -0.34
CA ALA A 21 5.10 4.23 -1.19
C ALA A 21 4.90 4.61 -2.67
N ASN A 22 3.71 4.37 -3.22
CA ASN A 22 3.49 4.35 -4.67
C ASN A 22 2.60 5.50 -5.17
N GLU A 23 1.77 6.11 -4.33
CA GLU A 23 0.87 7.18 -4.75
C GLU A 23 1.39 8.57 -4.36
N ASP A 24 1.01 9.59 -5.13
CA ASP A 24 1.37 10.97 -4.81
C ASP A 24 0.44 11.56 -3.73
N GLY A 25 -0.78 11.03 -3.65
CA GLY A 25 -1.82 11.47 -2.71
C GLY A 25 -2.41 12.84 -3.03
N PRO A 26 -3.42 13.26 -2.25
CA PRO A 26 -4.02 14.58 -2.40
C PRO A 26 -2.97 15.66 -2.10
N TRP A 27 -2.98 16.75 -2.88
CA TRP A 27 -1.98 17.83 -2.83
C TRP A 27 -0.51 17.37 -2.92
N GLN A 28 -0.24 16.19 -3.50
CA GLN A 28 1.09 15.59 -3.58
C GLN A 28 1.73 15.35 -2.20
N MET A 29 0.94 15.16 -1.14
CA MET A 29 1.47 15.09 0.23
C MET A 29 2.42 13.91 0.43
N PHE A 30 2.11 12.72 -0.13
CA PHE A 30 2.96 11.54 0.01
C PHE A 30 4.23 11.68 -0.82
N LYS A 31 4.15 12.34 -1.97
CA LYS A 31 5.33 12.71 -2.77
C LYS A 31 6.26 13.64 -2.00
N ARG A 32 5.71 14.68 -1.36
CA ARG A 32 6.50 15.60 -0.51
C ARG A 32 7.09 14.89 0.71
N LEU A 33 6.35 13.97 1.32
CA LEU A 33 6.85 13.15 2.43
C LEU A 33 8.06 12.31 2.00
N ARG A 34 7.97 11.61 0.87
CA ARG A 34 9.07 10.82 0.30
C ARG A 34 10.29 11.69 -0.02
N GLN A 35 10.08 12.83 -0.69
CA GLN A 35 11.16 13.79 -0.99
C GLN A 35 11.81 14.34 0.27
N ARG A 36 11.03 14.64 1.31
CA ARG A 36 11.56 15.13 2.59
C ARG A 36 12.36 14.05 3.31
N ALA A 37 11.91 12.80 3.27
CA ALA A 37 12.64 11.66 3.83
C ALA A 37 13.99 11.46 3.09
N GLU A 38 13.98 11.56 1.76
CA GLU A 38 15.20 11.48 0.94
C GLU A 38 16.18 12.62 1.25
N GLN A 39 15.70 13.88 1.29
CA GLN A 39 16.52 15.03 1.66
C GLN A 39 17.11 14.90 3.07
N TRP A 40 16.32 14.37 4.02
CA TRP A 40 16.80 14.12 5.37
C TRP A 40 17.88 13.05 5.40
N CYS A 41 17.72 11.97 4.64
CA CYS A 41 18.73 10.92 4.50
C CYS A 41 20.00 11.37 3.78
N ASN A 42 19.89 12.31 2.83
CA ASN A 42 21.06 12.93 2.19
C ASN A 42 21.82 13.85 3.15
N LYS A 43 21.12 14.47 4.11
CA LYS A 43 21.74 15.33 5.13
C LYS A 43 22.44 14.55 6.24
N TYR A 44 21.88 13.41 6.66
CA TYR A 44 22.38 12.65 7.79
C TYR A 44 22.91 11.27 7.38
N ARG A 45 24.22 11.05 7.57
CA ARG A 45 24.90 9.80 7.19
C ARG A 45 24.28 8.54 7.79
N PHE A 46 23.84 8.59 9.05
CA PHE A 46 23.21 7.45 9.71
C PHE A 46 21.91 7.00 9.02
N CYS A 47 21.14 7.93 8.46
CA CYS A 47 19.88 7.64 7.79
C CYS A 47 20.14 6.88 6.49
N ARG A 48 21.20 7.26 5.77
CA ARG A 48 21.67 6.55 4.58
C ARG A 48 22.23 5.16 4.90
N GLU A 49 22.98 5.02 5.99
CA GLU A 49 23.56 3.73 6.40
C GLU A 49 22.52 2.76 6.95
N LEU A 50 21.48 3.24 7.64
CA LEU A 50 20.38 2.43 8.17
C LEU A 50 19.24 2.20 7.17
N GLY A 51 19.32 2.76 5.95
CA GLY A 51 18.29 2.58 4.93
C GLY A 51 16.92 3.16 5.31
N LEU A 52 16.85 4.17 6.19
CA LEU A 52 15.58 4.68 6.72
C LEU A 52 14.66 5.27 5.64
N HIS A 53 15.22 5.67 4.50
CA HIS A 53 14.43 6.12 3.35
C HIS A 53 13.53 4.99 2.80
N GLU A 54 14.03 3.74 2.83
CA GLU A 54 13.33 2.55 2.32
C GLU A 54 12.11 2.22 3.16
N LEU A 55 12.08 2.65 4.43
CA LEU A 55 10.92 2.50 5.31
C LEU A 55 9.71 3.27 4.82
N VAL A 56 9.89 4.30 4.00
CA VAL A 56 8.80 5.13 3.47
C VAL A 56 8.57 4.83 1.98
N THR A 57 9.63 4.55 1.22
CA THR A 57 9.54 4.33 -0.23
C THR A 57 9.24 2.89 -0.61
N CYS A 58 9.58 1.90 0.22
CA CYS A 58 9.28 0.50 -0.05
C CYS A 58 7.93 0.11 0.55
N GLU A 59 7.00 -0.32 -0.31
CA GLU A 59 5.67 -0.78 0.09
C GLU A 59 5.73 -1.92 1.11
N TRP A 60 6.61 -2.90 0.89
CA TRP A 60 6.76 -4.06 1.76
C TRP A 60 7.38 -3.69 3.11
N CYS A 61 8.46 -2.90 3.12
CA CYS A 61 9.11 -2.50 4.36
C CYS A 61 8.19 -1.63 5.22
N ASN A 62 7.49 -0.68 4.58
CA ASN A 62 6.56 0.21 5.27
C ASN A 62 5.33 -0.54 5.83
N SER A 63 4.90 -1.62 5.17
CA SER A 63 3.72 -2.39 5.61
C SER A 63 3.84 -2.94 7.03
N VAL A 64 5.04 -3.35 7.44
CA VAL A 64 5.29 -3.86 8.80
C VAL A 64 5.09 -2.76 9.84
N TRP A 65 5.60 -1.56 9.58
CA TRP A 65 5.49 -0.41 10.48
C TRP A 65 4.07 0.14 10.54
N ILE A 66 3.40 0.22 9.39
CA ILE A 66 1.99 0.62 9.33
C ILE A 66 1.11 -0.40 10.05
N GLY A 67 1.36 -1.70 9.86
CA GLY A 67 0.65 -2.77 10.56
C GLY A 67 0.83 -2.71 12.07
N ALA A 68 2.06 -2.49 12.53
CA ALA A 68 2.35 -2.27 13.95
C ALA A 68 1.62 -1.03 14.49
N GLY A 69 1.65 0.08 13.74
CA GLY A 69 0.96 1.32 14.11
C GLY A 69 -0.56 1.15 14.20
N LEU A 70 -1.18 0.47 13.22
CA LEU A 70 -2.61 0.16 13.24
C LEU A 70 -2.98 -0.78 14.40
N THR A 71 -2.12 -1.75 14.72
CA THR A 71 -2.33 -2.65 15.86
C THR A 71 -2.30 -1.87 17.17
N LEU A 72 -1.30 -1.00 17.36
CA LEU A 72 -1.21 -0.15 18.55
C LEU A 72 -2.42 0.79 18.64
N LEU A 73 -2.85 1.36 17.51
CA LEU A 73 -4.02 2.24 17.44
C LEU A 73 -5.31 1.49 17.78
N TYR A 74 -5.45 0.25 17.33
CA TYR A 74 -6.57 -0.63 17.70
C TYR A 74 -6.56 -0.93 19.21
N LEU A 75 -5.39 -1.17 19.81
CA LEU A 75 -5.29 -1.37 21.26
C LEU A 75 -5.65 -0.12 22.05
N TRP A 76 -5.44 1.08 21.48
CA TRP A 76 -5.68 2.34 22.18
C TRP A 76 -7.13 2.85 22.06
N ILE A 77 -7.73 2.79 20.88
CA ILE A 77 -9.06 3.36 20.58
C ILE A 77 -10.12 2.26 20.36
N GLY A 78 -9.71 0.98 20.43
CA GLY A 78 -10.60 -0.17 20.28
C GLY A 78 -11.22 -0.26 18.88
N GLU A 79 -12.51 -0.58 18.82
CA GLU A 79 -13.24 -0.79 17.57
C GLU A 79 -13.50 0.50 16.77
N ALA A 80 -13.29 1.68 17.36
CA ALA A 80 -13.49 2.95 16.66
C ALA A 80 -12.58 3.11 15.43
N ILE A 81 -11.41 2.45 15.42
CA ILE A 81 -10.51 2.43 14.27
C ILE A 81 -11.17 1.83 13.02
N LEU A 82 -12.19 0.96 13.17
CA LEU A 82 -12.86 0.31 12.06
C LEU A 82 -13.57 1.31 11.15
N TYR A 83 -14.10 2.41 11.70
CA TYR A 83 -14.73 3.46 10.89
C TYR A 83 -13.75 4.12 9.92
N ILE A 84 -12.46 4.18 10.29
CA ILE A 84 -11.40 4.72 9.43
C ILE A 84 -10.84 3.61 8.53
N ALA A 85 -10.64 2.40 9.05
CA ALA A 85 -10.07 1.28 8.31
C ALA A 85 -10.99 0.78 7.18
N LEU A 86 -12.32 0.81 7.38
CA LEU A 86 -13.30 0.32 6.40
C LEU A 86 -13.19 0.97 5.02
N PRO A 87 -13.22 2.31 4.85
CA PRO A 87 -13.09 2.92 3.52
C PRO A 87 -11.75 2.58 2.86
N LEU A 88 -10.67 2.47 3.64
CA LEU A 88 -9.37 2.07 3.12
C LEU A 88 -9.38 0.61 2.61
N ALA A 89 -9.92 -0.31 3.42
CA ALA A 89 -10.06 -1.71 3.07
C ALA A 89 -10.93 -1.91 1.82
N LEU A 90 -12.05 -1.18 1.71
CA LEU A 90 -12.91 -1.22 0.53
C LEU A 90 -12.17 -0.73 -0.73
N SER A 91 -11.33 0.30 -0.62
CA SER A 91 -10.54 0.76 -1.76
C SER A 91 -9.49 -0.28 -2.20
N THR A 92 -8.90 -1.03 -1.27
CA THR A 92 -7.99 -2.16 -1.59
C THR A 92 -8.71 -3.19 -2.45
N VAL A 93 -9.93 -3.57 -2.05
CA VAL A 93 -10.73 -4.53 -2.82
C VAL A 93 -10.99 -4.02 -4.24
N ALA A 94 -11.34 -2.75 -4.40
CA ALA A 94 -11.55 -2.14 -5.71
C ALA A 94 -10.27 -2.17 -6.58
N ILE A 95 -9.10 -1.90 -5.99
CA ILE A 95 -7.80 -1.95 -6.69
C ILE A 95 -7.50 -3.39 -7.17
N ILE A 96 -7.70 -4.38 -6.30
CA ILE A 96 -7.46 -5.79 -6.64
C ILE A 96 -8.37 -6.22 -7.78
N ILE A 97 -9.67 -5.88 -7.74
CA ILE A 97 -10.61 -6.19 -8.82
C ILE A 97 -10.13 -5.59 -10.14
N LYS A 98 -9.72 -4.31 -10.12
CA LYS A 98 -9.20 -3.65 -11.33
C LYS A 98 -7.96 -4.38 -11.89
N GLN A 99 -7.02 -4.75 -11.04
CA GLN A 99 -5.80 -5.46 -11.46
C GLN A 99 -6.11 -6.84 -12.05
N ILE A 100 -7.02 -7.59 -11.44
CA ILE A 100 -7.46 -8.90 -11.96
C ILE A 100 -8.11 -8.74 -13.34
N VAL A 101 -9.00 -7.77 -13.50
CA VAL A 101 -9.67 -7.51 -14.79
C VAL A 101 -8.63 -7.17 -15.87
N GLN A 102 -7.66 -6.32 -15.56
CA GLN A 102 -6.59 -5.96 -16.51
C GLN A 102 -5.71 -7.16 -16.89
N LEU A 103 -5.37 -8.02 -15.92
CA LEU A 103 -4.62 -9.25 -16.18
C LEU A 103 -5.39 -10.18 -17.11
N LEU A 104 -6.67 -10.42 -16.82
CA LEU A 104 -7.53 -11.27 -17.65
C LEU A 104 -7.62 -10.77 -19.10
N GLN A 105 -7.83 -9.47 -19.29
CA GLN A 105 -7.87 -8.84 -20.62
C GLN A 105 -6.55 -9.03 -21.38
N THR A 106 -5.42 -8.84 -20.69
CA THR A 106 -4.08 -8.99 -21.28
C THR A 106 -3.82 -10.43 -21.70
N THR A 107 -4.21 -11.41 -20.88
CA THR A 107 -4.11 -12.84 -21.22
C THR A 107 -5.00 -13.19 -22.40
N GLN A 108 -6.22 -12.66 -22.46
CA GLN A 108 -7.15 -12.91 -23.57
C GLN A 108 -6.57 -12.38 -24.90
N GLN A 109 -6.01 -11.17 -24.88
CA GLN A 109 -5.36 -10.58 -26.05
C GLN A 109 -4.13 -11.38 -26.50
N TYR A 110 -3.34 -11.92 -25.55
CA TYR A 110 -2.21 -12.77 -25.86
C TYR A 110 -2.64 -14.09 -26.52
N LEU A 111 -3.69 -14.72 -26.01
CA LEU A 111 -4.24 -15.96 -26.58
C LEU A 111 -4.79 -15.74 -28.00
N ASP A 112 -5.50 -14.62 -28.22
CA ASP A 112 -6.07 -14.29 -29.52
C ASP A 112 -4.99 -14.02 -30.59
N ASN A 113 -3.97 -13.24 -30.23
CA ASN A 113 -2.81 -13.01 -31.11
C ASN A 113 -2.07 -14.32 -31.45
N THR A 114 -1.95 -15.23 -30.48
CA THR A 114 -1.27 -16.52 -30.68
C THR A 114 -2.04 -17.44 -31.63
N ASN A 115 -3.38 -17.39 -31.59
CA ASN A 115 -4.22 -18.15 -32.53
C ASN A 115 -4.12 -17.56 -33.95
N LYS A 116 -4.18 -16.23 -34.09
CA LYS A 116 -4.08 -15.55 -35.38
C LYS A 116 -2.74 -15.74 -36.08
N SER A 117 -1.63 -15.91 -35.35
CA SER A 117 -0.33 -16.24 -35.93
C SER A 117 -0.20 -17.70 -36.40
N ARG A 118 -1.17 -18.56 -36.06
CA ARG A 118 -1.16 -19.99 -36.37
C ARG A 118 -2.04 -20.35 -37.58
N GLU A 119 -2.89 -19.42 -38.01
CA GLU A 119 -3.67 -19.45 -39.26
C GLU A 119 -2.90 -18.82 -40.41
#